data_AF-A0A2M7XH66-F1
#
_entry.id   AF-A0A2M7XH66-F1
#
_cell.length_a   1.000
_cell.length_b   1.000
_cell.length_c   1.000
_cell.angle_alpha   90.00
_cell.angle_beta   90.00
_cell.angle_gamma   90.00
#
_symmetry.space_group_name_H-M   'P 1'
#
loop_
_entity.id
_entity.type
_entity.pdbx_description
1 polymer ?
#
loop_
_entity_poly.entity_id
_entity_poly.type
_entity_poly.pdbx_seq_one_letter_code
_entity_poly.pdbx_strand_id
1 'polypeptide(L)'
;MKKLRDLLLQAKRGFFVLTIGALVFGLGLMPISIPFALATDSTTPSTPSATTDTGPIDSDDMFGDLSTGDDFASISGLGNQDLATTIASIIRVMLGFLGVVAVCLIIFGGFKWMIAGGKEEQVKKAQNLIIYGVIGIIIVLAAYAIASFVLDSITTAVSGS
;
A
#
# COMPACT_ATOMS: atom_id res chain seq x y z
N MET A 1 45.21 21.21 5.30
CA MET A 1 43.89 21.85 5.02
C MET A 1 43.00 21.06 4.04
N LYS A 2 43.51 20.38 3.01
CA LYS A 2 42.68 19.54 2.10
C LYS A 2 41.95 18.38 2.81
N LYS A 3 42.65 17.68 3.71
CA LYS A 3 42.11 16.53 4.46
C LYS A 3 40.86 16.86 5.30
N LEU A 4 40.76 18.09 5.85
CA LEU A 4 39.60 18.51 6.63
C LEU A 4 38.36 18.80 5.76
N ARG A 5 38.56 19.29 4.53
CA ARG A 5 37.45 19.52 3.59
C ARG A 5 36.88 18.20 3.05
N ASP A 6 37.74 17.21 2.81
CA ASP A 6 37.31 15.87 2.41
C ASP A 6 36.55 15.17 3.55
N LEU A 7 36.98 15.34 4.81
CA LEU A 7 36.23 14.81 5.96
C LEU A 7 34.89 15.52 6.18
N LEU A 8 34.81 16.84 5.99
CA LEU A 8 33.52 17.55 6.09
C LEU A 8 32.58 17.18 4.92
N LEU A 9 33.12 16.91 3.73
CA LEU A 9 32.36 16.39 2.59
C LEU A 9 31.89 14.96 2.79
N GLN A 10 32.70 14.09 3.42
CA GLN A 10 32.31 12.72 3.72
C GLN A 10 31.24 12.66 4.81
N ALA A 11 31.34 13.52 5.84
CA ALA A 11 30.33 13.70 6.87
C ALA A 11 29.01 14.25 6.33
N LYS A 12 29.05 15.27 5.44
CA LYS A 12 27.84 15.87 4.84
C LYS A 12 27.16 14.94 3.83
N ARG A 13 27.92 14.14 3.08
CA ARG A 13 27.40 13.12 2.14
C ARG A 13 26.79 11.92 2.86
N GLY A 14 27.39 11.46 3.97
CA GLY A 14 26.86 10.37 4.79
C GLY A 14 25.63 10.77 5.60
N PHE A 15 25.64 11.96 6.20
CA PHE A 15 24.51 12.48 6.98
C PHE A 15 23.25 12.69 6.14
N PHE A 16 23.38 13.11 4.88
CA PHE A 16 22.24 13.28 3.95
C PHE A 16 21.60 11.94 3.54
N VAL A 17 22.40 10.90 3.31
CA VAL A 17 21.89 9.55 3.00
C VAL A 17 21.30 8.88 4.24
N LEU A 18 21.87 9.12 5.42
CA LEU A 18 21.37 8.58 6.69
C LEU A 18 20.07 9.27 7.14
N THR A 19 19.89 10.57 6.86
CA THR A 19 18.65 11.29 7.16
C THR A 19 17.52 10.93 6.18
N ILE A 20 17.79 10.81 4.88
CA ILE A 20 16.79 10.33 3.91
C ILE A 20 16.44 8.86 4.19
N GLY A 21 17.43 8.02 4.48
CA GLY A 21 17.22 6.62 4.85
C GLY A 21 16.41 6.47 6.15
N ALA A 22 16.71 7.27 7.18
CA ALA A 22 15.98 7.27 8.44
C ALA A 22 14.58 7.89 8.34
N LEU A 23 14.35 8.87 7.44
CA LEU A 23 13.03 9.44 7.22
C LEU A 23 12.13 8.43 6.51
N VAL A 24 12.66 7.73 5.51
CA VAL A 24 11.92 6.70 4.77
C VAL A 24 11.69 5.44 5.60
N PHE A 25 12.71 4.97 6.34
CA PHE A 25 12.60 3.82 7.24
C PHE A 25 11.79 4.16 8.50
N GLY A 26 11.87 5.39 9.00
CA GLY A 26 11.13 5.90 10.15
C GLY A 26 9.65 6.18 9.85
N LEU A 27 9.30 6.59 8.62
CA LEU A 27 7.89 6.65 8.18
C LEU A 27 7.31 5.27 7.89
N GLY A 28 8.12 4.31 7.42
CA GLY A 28 7.69 2.93 7.17
C GLY A 28 7.51 2.06 8.42
N LEU A 29 7.99 2.51 9.59
CA LEU A 29 7.87 1.83 10.88
C LEU A 29 6.73 2.37 11.76
N MET A 30 5.99 3.38 11.32
CA MET A 30 4.65 3.56 11.89
C MET A 30 3.85 2.33 11.48
N PRO A 31 3.21 1.61 12.43
CA PRO A 31 2.36 0.49 12.05
C PRO A 31 1.34 1.05 11.08
N ILE A 32 1.42 0.58 9.82
CA ILE A 32 0.28 0.59 8.93
C ILE A 32 -0.71 -0.27 9.68
N SER A 33 -1.51 0.40 10.51
CA SER A 33 -2.59 -0.19 11.27
C SER A 33 -3.61 -0.55 10.22
N ILE A 34 -3.36 -1.69 9.56
CA ILE A 34 -4.44 -2.49 9.00
C ILE A 34 -5.37 -2.64 10.21
N PRO A 35 -6.61 -2.12 10.17
CA PRO A 35 -7.60 -2.61 11.09
C PRO A 35 -7.80 -4.07 10.68
N PHE A 36 -6.94 -4.95 11.19
CA PHE A 36 -7.37 -6.31 11.45
C PHE A 36 -8.47 -6.08 12.49
N ALA A 37 -9.70 -6.00 12.00
CA ALA A 37 -10.86 -5.89 12.85
C ALA A 37 -10.79 -7.11 13.77
N LEU A 38 -10.28 -6.88 14.99
CA LEU A 38 -10.66 -7.70 16.11
C LEU A 38 -12.17 -7.65 16.07
N ALA A 39 -12.78 -8.82 15.86
CA ALA A 39 -14.18 -9.04 16.09
C ALA A 39 -14.52 -8.43 17.46
N THR A 40 -14.97 -7.18 17.46
CA THR A 40 -15.96 -6.75 18.42
C THR A 40 -17.18 -7.51 17.95
N ASP A 41 -17.31 -8.71 18.48
CA ASP A 41 -18.59 -9.28 18.82
C ASP A 41 -19.49 -8.12 19.26
N SER A 42 -20.28 -7.58 18.33
CA SER A 42 -21.33 -6.63 18.62
C SER A 42 -22.52 -7.45 19.08
N THR A 43 -22.32 -8.15 20.19
CA THR A 43 -23.34 -8.41 21.19
C THR A 43 -23.75 -7.07 21.81
N THR A 44 -24.34 -6.18 21.00
CA THR A 44 -25.58 -5.61 21.47
C THR A 44 -26.61 -6.67 21.14
N PRO A 45 -27.09 -7.47 22.11
CA PRO A 45 -28.35 -8.14 21.91
C PRO A 45 -29.35 -7.01 21.68
N SER A 46 -29.69 -6.75 20.42
CA SER A 46 -30.98 -6.16 20.12
C SER A 46 -31.94 -7.11 20.81
N THR A 47 -32.46 -6.65 21.95
CA THR A 47 -33.55 -7.31 22.66
C THR A 47 -34.53 -7.73 21.58
N PRO A 48 -34.92 -9.01 21.49
CA PRO A 48 -35.88 -9.42 20.50
C PRO A 48 -37.08 -8.51 20.70
N SER A 49 -37.30 -7.60 19.76
CA SER A 49 -38.57 -6.91 19.66
C SER A 49 -39.53 -8.02 19.29
N ALA A 50 -40.08 -8.68 20.31
CA ALA A 50 -41.28 -9.45 20.19
C ALA A 50 -42.39 -8.45 19.87
N THR A 51 -42.44 -8.02 18.61
CA THR A 51 -43.70 -7.68 17.99
C THR A 51 -44.51 -8.96 18.10
N THR A 52 -45.35 -9.02 19.11
CA THR A 52 -46.44 -9.99 19.17
C THR A 52 -47.38 -9.58 18.04
N ASP A 53 -47.03 -9.99 16.82
CA ASP A 53 -47.95 -9.96 15.71
C ASP A 53 -48.98 -11.05 15.97
N THR A 54 -50.21 -10.62 16.18
CA THR A 54 -51.37 -11.50 16.33
C THR A 54 -51.92 -11.98 14.98
N GLY A 55 -51.14 -11.90 13.91
CA GLY A 55 -51.41 -12.57 12.63
C GLY A 55 -51.19 -14.08 12.70
N PRO A 56 -51.80 -14.86 11.78
CA PRO A 56 -51.37 -16.24 11.53
C PRO A 56 -49.86 -16.26 11.27
N ILE A 57 -49.13 -17.14 11.95
CA ILE A 57 -47.69 -17.34 11.69
C ILE A 57 -47.58 -17.88 10.27
N ASP A 58 -47.17 -17.04 9.33
CA ASP A 58 -46.95 -17.44 7.94
C ASP A 58 -45.59 -18.17 7.85
N SER A 59 -45.43 -19.02 6.83
CA SER A 59 -44.28 -19.96 6.75
C SER A 59 -42.93 -19.25 6.54
N ASP A 60 -42.99 -17.98 6.15
CA ASP A 60 -41.91 -17.01 5.97
C ASP A 60 -41.32 -16.50 7.29
N ASP A 61 -42.09 -16.47 8.38
CA ASP A 61 -41.59 -16.05 9.70
C ASP A 61 -40.79 -17.17 10.41
N MET A 62 -41.09 -18.44 10.12
CA MET A 62 -40.40 -19.60 10.70
C MET A 62 -39.03 -19.87 10.05
N PHE A 63 -38.85 -19.46 8.81
CA PHE A 63 -37.57 -19.45 8.11
C PHE A 63 -37.19 -17.99 7.86
N GLY A 64 -37.03 -17.24 8.94
CA GLY A 64 -36.61 -15.84 8.89
C GLY A 64 -35.47 -15.66 7.89
N ASP A 65 -35.69 -14.73 6.95
CA ASP A 65 -34.75 -14.14 6.02
C ASP A 65 -33.35 -14.79 5.98
N LEU A 66 -33.25 -15.97 5.35
CA LEU A 66 -31.97 -16.45 4.81
C LEU A 66 -31.75 -15.92 3.38
N SER A 67 -32.57 -14.96 2.93
CA SER A 67 -32.58 -14.48 1.55
C SER A 67 -31.61 -13.33 1.31
N THR A 68 -31.13 -12.65 2.34
CA THR A 68 -30.25 -11.50 2.12
C THR A 68 -28.79 -11.94 2.34
N GLY A 69 -28.05 -12.09 1.23
CA GLY A 69 -26.61 -12.40 1.25
C GLY A 69 -25.76 -11.45 2.12
N ASP A 70 -26.34 -10.34 2.54
CA ASP A 70 -25.78 -9.35 3.48
C ASP A 70 -25.60 -9.89 4.91
N ASP A 71 -26.46 -10.80 5.39
CA ASP A 71 -26.32 -11.39 6.74
C ASP A 71 -25.22 -12.46 6.77
N PHE A 72 -25.05 -13.20 5.68
CA PHE A 72 -23.91 -14.11 5.52
C PHE A 72 -22.59 -13.37 5.34
N ALA A 73 -22.61 -12.24 4.62
CA ALA A 73 -21.44 -11.40 4.39
C ALA A 73 -20.95 -10.72 5.68
N SER A 74 -21.87 -10.32 6.56
CA SER A 74 -21.58 -9.68 7.84
C SER A 74 -21.16 -10.68 8.94
N ILE A 75 -21.81 -11.86 9.02
CA ILE A 75 -21.43 -12.92 9.97
C ILE A 75 -20.11 -13.61 9.61
N SER A 76 -19.82 -13.75 8.31
CA SER A 76 -18.58 -14.41 7.86
C SER A 76 -17.37 -13.47 7.81
N GLY A 77 -17.54 -12.16 8.05
CA GLY A 77 -16.47 -11.17 7.86
C GLY A 77 -16.00 -11.03 6.41
N LEU A 78 -16.83 -11.47 5.46
CA LEU A 78 -16.51 -11.60 4.03
C LEU A 78 -17.21 -10.55 3.16
N GLY A 79 -17.86 -9.54 3.75
CA GLY A 79 -18.34 -8.38 3.01
C GLY A 79 -17.27 -7.93 2.04
N ASN A 80 -17.59 -7.97 0.74
CA ASN A 80 -16.72 -8.03 -0.46
C ASN A 80 -15.49 -7.08 -0.49
N GLN A 81 -15.42 -6.18 0.47
CA GLN A 81 -14.38 -5.22 0.72
C GLN A 81 -13.16 -5.78 1.47
N ASP A 82 -13.25 -6.81 2.32
CA ASP A 82 -12.11 -7.16 3.19
C ASP A 82 -10.94 -7.82 2.42
N LEU A 83 -11.23 -8.74 1.50
CA LEU A 83 -10.17 -9.38 0.71
C LEU A 83 -9.53 -8.40 -0.28
N ALA A 84 -10.34 -7.57 -0.94
CA ALA A 84 -9.86 -6.52 -1.84
C ALA A 84 -9.05 -5.45 -1.08
N THR A 85 -9.50 -5.04 0.10
CA THR A 85 -8.80 -4.07 0.96
C THR A 85 -7.51 -4.64 1.52
N THR A 86 -7.52 -5.91 1.95
CA THR A 86 -6.33 -6.62 2.44
C THR A 86 -5.27 -6.72 1.34
N ILE A 87 -5.65 -7.13 0.13
CA ILE A 87 -4.75 -7.22 -1.02
C ILE A 87 -4.24 -5.83 -1.41
N ALA A 88 -5.11 -4.81 -1.45
CA ALA A 88 -4.72 -3.44 -1.75
C ALA A 88 -3.71 -2.88 -0.74
N SER A 89 -3.89 -3.18 0.54
CA SER A 89 -2.97 -2.79 1.61
C SER A 89 -1.59 -3.42 1.42
N ILE A 90 -1.53 -4.73 1.16
CA ILE A 90 -0.28 -5.46 0.91
C ILE A 90 0.44 -4.90 -0.32
N ILE A 91 -0.28 -4.66 -1.42
CA ILE A 91 0.27 -4.08 -2.64
C ILE A 91 0.85 -2.69 -2.36
N ARG A 92 0.12 -1.83 -1.64
CA ARG A 92 0.62 -0.47 -1.29
C ARG A 92 1.90 -0.51 -0.45
N VAL A 93 2.00 -1.44 0.50
CA VAL A 93 3.23 -1.64 1.31
C VAL A 93 4.39 -2.08 0.43
N MET A 94 4.16 -3.09 -0.43
CA MET A 94 5.18 -3.62 -1.32
C MET A 94 5.65 -2.58 -2.34
N LEU A 95 4.73 -1.82 -2.95
CA LEU A 95 5.05 -0.73 -3.88
C LEU A 95 5.80 0.41 -3.19
N GLY A 96 5.44 0.73 -1.94
CA GLY A 96 6.19 1.70 -1.13
C GLY A 96 7.64 1.28 -0.93
N PHE A 97 7.88 0.04 -0.50
CA PHE A 97 9.23 -0.49 -0.33
C PHE A 97 10.01 -0.53 -1.65
N LEU A 98 9.38 -0.95 -2.74
CA LEU A 98 9.99 -1.00 -4.06
C LEU A 98 10.33 0.41 -4.59
N GLY A 99 9.46 1.39 -4.36
CA GLY A 99 9.68 2.78 -4.74
C GLY A 99 10.90 3.39 -4.05
N VAL A 100 11.09 3.08 -2.77
CA VAL A 100 12.26 3.50 -1.99
C VAL A 100 13.56 2.95 -2.58
N VAL A 101 13.57 1.66 -2.91
CA VAL A 101 14.73 1.02 -3.54
C VAL A 101 15.04 1.66 -4.90
N ALA A 102 14.02 1.97 -5.70
CA ALA A 102 14.18 2.64 -6.99
C ALA A 102 14.82 4.04 -6.85
N VAL A 103 14.38 4.83 -5.87
CA VAL A 103 14.97 6.15 -5.57
C VAL A 103 16.44 6.02 -5.12
N CYS A 104 16.76 5.03 -4.29
CA CYS A 104 18.13 4.75 -3.89
C CYS A 104 19.05 4.42 -5.08
N LEU A 105 18.57 3.65 -6.05
CA LEU A 105 19.33 3.32 -7.27
C LEU A 105 19.57 4.56 -8.15
N ILE A 106 18.58 5.44 -8.29
CA ILE A 106 18.73 6.71 -9.02
C ILE A 106 19.78 7.60 -8.37
N ILE A 107 19.77 7.72 -7.03
CA ILE A 107 20.77 8.52 -6.31
C ILE A 107 22.18 7.95 -6.52
N PHE A 108 22.33 6.63 -6.43
CA PHE A 108 23.63 5.97 -6.68
C PHE A 108 24.12 6.21 -8.11
N GLY A 109 23.20 6.19 -9.07
CA GLY A 109 23.50 6.46 -10.46
C GLY A 109 23.86 7.90 -10.78
N GLY A 110 23.10 8.84 -10.22
CA GLY A 110 23.37 10.27 -10.31
C GLY A 110 24.73 10.63 -9.71
N PHE A 111 25.10 10.00 -8.59
CA PHE A 111 26.43 10.19 -8.00
C PHE A 111 27.55 9.68 -8.91
N LYS A 112 27.36 8.53 -9.55
CA LYS A 112 28.36 7.98 -10.48
C LYS A 112 28.54 8.88 -11.71
N TRP A 113 27.47 9.50 -12.19
CA TRP A 113 27.53 10.44 -13.32
C TRP A 113 28.29 11.72 -12.97
N MET A 114 28.08 12.25 -11.76
CA MET A 114 28.75 13.47 -11.29
C MET A 114 30.27 13.29 -11.07
N ILE A 115 30.71 12.07 -10.77
CA ILE A 115 32.12 11.73 -10.52
C ILE A 115 32.85 11.28 -11.80
N ALA A 116 32.15 11.07 -12.92
CA ALA A 116 32.73 10.59 -14.18
C ALA A 116 33.76 11.55 -14.82
N GLY A 117 33.84 12.81 -14.36
CA GLY A 117 35.00 13.68 -14.57
C GLY A 117 35.38 13.97 -16.03
N GLY A 118 34.42 13.87 -16.97
CA GLY A 118 34.63 14.18 -18.39
C GLY A 118 35.12 13.01 -19.25
N LYS A 119 35.29 11.80 -18.70
CA LYS A 119 35.60 10.61 -19.51
C LYS A 119 34.32 10.08 -20.13
N GLU A 120 34.15 10.21 -21.44
CA GLU A 120 32.95 9.80 -22.18
C GLU A 120 32.49 8.36 -21.84
N GLU A 121 33.42 7.44 -21.67
CA GLU A 121 33.10 6.04 -21.34
C GLU A 121 32.45 5.91 -19.95
N GLN A 122 32.93 6.67 -18.96
CA GLN A 122 32.36 6.68 -17.60
C GLN A 122 31.02 7.40 -17.57
N VAL A 123 30.86 8.44 -18.39
CA VAL A 123 29.61 9.19 -18.56
C VAL A 123 28.52 8.31 -19.18
N LYS A 124 28.83 7.60 -20.29
CA LYS A 124 27.92 6.62 -20.90
C LYS A 124 27.59 5.48 -19.94
N LYS A 125 28.61 4.93 -19.27
CA LYS A 125 28.38 3.91 -18.24
C LYS A 125 27.45 4.41 -17.17
N ALA A 126 27.59 5.64 -16.69
CA ALA A 126 26.75 6.24 -15.65
C ALA A 126 25.34 6.64 -16.12
N GLN A 127 25.14 6.95 -17.40
CA GLN A 127 23.80 7.21 -17.93
C GLN A 127 22.93 5.95 -17.98
N ASN A 128 23.51 4.79 -18.30
CA ASN A 128 22.74 3.54 -18.45
C ASN A 128 21.96 3.18 -17.18
N LEU A 129 22.59 3.27 -16.01
CA LEU A 129 21.95 2.97 -14.73
C LEU A 129 20.96 4.05 -14.26
N ILE A 130 21.06 5.28 -14.76
CA ILE A 130 20.00 6.28 -14.58
C ILE A 130 18.79 5.90 -15.45
N ILE A 131 19.01 5.50 -16.71
CA ILE A 131 17.94 5.05 -17.61
C ILE A 131 17.21 3.85 -17.02
N TYR A 132 17.93 2.84 -16.52
CA TYR A 132 17.32 1.69 -15.84
C TYR A 132 16.56 2.10 -14.57
N GLY A 133 17.05 3.09 -13.82
CA GLY A 133 16.34 3.64 -12.66
C GLY A 133 15.03 4.36 -13.03
N VAL A 134 15.04 5.14 -14.11
CA VAL A 134 13.85 5.85 -14.62
C VAL A 134 12.77 4.86 -15.08
N ILE A 135 13.18 3.78 -15.77
CA ILE A 135 12.26 2.71 -16.17
C ILE A 135 11.63 2.04 -14.94
N GLY A 136 12.40 1.84 -13.87
CA GLY A 136 11.86 1.34 -12.59
C GLY A 136 10.78 2.24 -12.00
N ILE A 137 10.99 3.56 -11.99
CA ILE A 137 9.99 4.54 -11.51
C ILE A 137 8.70 4.46 -12.35
N ILE A 138 8.83 4.37 -13.67
CA ILE A 138 7.68 4.28 -14.59
C ILE A 138 6.87 3.01 -14.31
N ILE A 139 7.54 1.88 -14.08
CA ILE A 139 6.85 0.61 -13.78
C ILE A 139 6.10 0.69 -12.46
N VAL A 140 6.67 1.31 -11.41
CA VAL A 140 5.99 1.48 -10.12
C VAL A 140 4.73 2.34 -10.27
N LEU A 141 4.80 3.44 -11.02
CA LEU A 141 3.65 4.29 -11.32
C LEU A 141 2.57 3.54 -12.11
N ALA A 142 2.96 2.75 -13.10
CA ALA A 142 2.04 1.95 -13.90
C ALA A 142 1.37 0.85 -13.05
N ALA A 143 2.13 0.15 -12.20
CA ALA A 143 1.61 -0.86 -11.31
C ALA A 143 0.57 -0.30 -10.33
N TYR A 144 0.83 0.90 -9.78
CA TYR A 144 -0.11 1.58 -8.89
C TYR A 144 -1.43 1.90 -9.62
N ALA A 145 -1.34 2.49 -10.82
CA ALA A 145 -2.51 2.85 -11.62
C ALA A 145 -3.37 1.63 -11.97
N ILE A 146 -2.74 0.53 -12.40
CA ILE A 146 -3.43 -0.72 -12.73
C ILE A 146 -4.09 -1.31 -11.48
N ALA A 147 -3.39 -1.36 -10.35
CA ALA A 147 -3.96 -1.88 -9.11
C ALA A 147 -5.20 -1.09 -8.67
N SER A 148 -5.14 0.24 -8.69
CA SER A 148 -6.29 1.09 -8.37
C SER A 148 -7.46 0.89 -9.33
N PHE A 149 -7.17 0.70 -10.62
CA PHE A 149 -8.20 0.49 -11.64
C PHE A 149 -8.95 -0.84 -11.44
N VAL A 150 -8.23 -1.92 -11.12
CA VAL A 150 -8.85 -3.23 -10.86
C VAL A 150 -9.72 -3.19 -9.60
N LEU A 151 -9.23 -2.55 -8.53
CA LEU A 151 -9.99 -2.39 -7.28
C LEU A 151 -11.28 -1.60 -7.49
N ASP A 152 -11.21 -0.50 -8.24
CA ASP A 152 -12.36 0.34 -8.57
C ASP A 152 -13.39 -0.38 -9.45
N SER A 153 -12.91 -1.16 -10.43
CA SER A 153 -13.75 -1.97 -11.31
C SER A 153 -14.53 -3.04 -10.55
N ILE A 154 -13.89 -3.72 -9.59
CA ILE A 154 -14.54 -4.76 -8.77
C ILE A 154 -15.56 -4.12 -7.81
N THR A 155 -15.22 -2.98 -7.20
CA THR A 155 -16.10 -2.29 -6.25
C THR A 155 -17.34 -1.74 -6.96
N THR A 156 -17.18 -1.15 -8.14
CA THR A 156 -18.29 -0.63 -8.95
C THR A 156 -19.21 -1.77 -9.44
N ALA A 157 -18.63 -2.89 -9.85
CA ALA A 157 -19.41 -4.03 -10.35
C ALA A 157 -20.26 -4.71 -9.27
N VAL A 158 -19.80 -4.73 -8.01
CA VAL A 158 -20.54 -5.36 -6.90
C VAL A 158 -21.55 -4.41 -6.24
N SER A 159 -21.30 -3.10 -6.26
CA SER A 159 -22.19 -2.10 -5.62
C SER A 159 -23.26 -1.55 -6.56
N GLY A 160 -23.19 -1.89 -7.85
CA GLY A 160 -24.14 -1.51 -8.88
C GLY A 160 -25.26 -2.52 -9.16
N SER A 161 -25.35 -3.61 -8.40
CA SER A 161 -26.44 -4.62 -8.46
C SER A 161 -27.37 -4.53 -7.26
#